data_AF-A0A661Z9B3-F1
#
_entry.id   AF-A0A661Z9B3-F1
#
_cell.length_a   1.000
_cell.length_b   1.000
_cell.length_c   1.000
_cell.angle_alpha   90.00
_cell.angle_beta   90.00
_cell.angle_gamma   90.00
#
_symmetry.space_group_name_H-M   'P 1'
#
loop_
_entity.id
_entity.type
_entity.pdbx_description
1 polymer ?
#
loop_
_entity_poly.entity_id
_entity_poly.type
_entity_poly.pdbx_seq_one_letter_code
_entity_poly.pdbx_strand_id
1 'polypeptide(L)'
;MEFLKKATVLLLSLLLINALNAQDLKTVFKKSYELEKNGKYIEAIEKIKTVYDENSYEINLRLGWLAYSAGSFTESISYYNKAIELMPLSIEAQL
;
A
#
# COMPACT_ATOMS: atom_id res chain seq x y z
N MET A 1 -9.52 -34.81 -19.54
CA MET A 1 -9.79 -34.80 -18.08
C MET A 1 -8.56 -34.46 -17.25
N GLU A 2 -7.41 -35.11 -17.47
CA GLU A 2 -6.12 -34.78 -16.82
C GLU A 2 -5.69 -33.32 -16.97
N PHE A 3 -5.77 -32.76 -18.18
CA PHE A 3 -5.41 -31.36 -18.46
C PHE A 3 -6.27 -30.37 -17.67
N LEU A 4 -7.59 -30.61 -17.61
CA LEU A 4 -8.53 -29.74 -16.90
C LEU A 4 -8.25 -29.74 -15.39
N LYS A 5 -7.91 -30.91 -14.81
CA LYS A 5 -7.51 -31.03 -13.40
C LYS A 5 -6.23 -30.23 -13.10
N LYS A 6 -5.21 -30.31 -13.96
CA LYS A 6 -3.96 -29.55 -13.81
C LYS A 6 -4.20 -28.04 -13.92
N ALA A 7 -5.04 -27.61 -14.86
CA ALA A 7 -5.42 -26.21 -15.00
C ALA A 7 -6.17 -25.68 -13.77
N THR A 8 -7.09 -26.47 -13.20
CA THR A 8 -7.80 -26.07 -11.97
C THR A 8 -6.87 -25.97 -10.76
N VAL A 9 -5.90 -26.88 -10.61
CA VAL A 9 -4.92 -26.82 -9.52
C VAL A 9 -4.01 -25.59 -9.66
N LEU A 10 -3.56 -25.27 -10.88
CA LEU A 10 -2.78 -24.08 -11.15
C LEU A 10 -3.57 -22.81 -10.80
N LEU A 11 -4.83 -22.72 -11.25
CA LEU A 11 -5.69 -21.58 -10.93
C LEU A 11 -5.90 -21.41 -9.41
N LEU A 12 -6.13 -22.51 -8.69
CA LEU A 12 -6.25 -22.51 -7.23
C LEU A 12 -4.96 -22.02 -6.54
N SER A 13 -3.79 -22.47 -6.99
CA SER A 13 -2.51 -22.00 -6.45
C SER A 13 -2.31 -20.50 -6.69
N LEU A 14 -2.69 -19.99 -7.86
CA LEU A 14 -2.60 -18.55 -8.18
C LEU A 14 -3.52 -17.70 -7.29
N LEU A 15 -4.73 -18.19 -7.02
CA LEU A 15 -5.68 -17.50 -6.12
C LEU A 15 -5.16 -17.46 -4.67
N LEU A 16 -4.56 -18.56 -4.19
CA LEU A 16 -3.98 -18.63 -2.85
C LEU A 16 -2.82 -17.62 -2.66
N ILE A 17 -1.94 -17.50 -3.65
CA ILE A 17 -0.82 -16.54 -3.60
C ILE A 17 -1.35 -15.10 -3.51
N ASN A 18 -2.35 -14.75 -4.31
CA ASN A 18 -2.97 -13.43 -4.27
C ASN A 18 -3.65 -13.13 -2.93
N ALA A 19 -4.33 -14.11 -2.34
CA ALA A 19 -4.96 -13.96 -1.03
C ALA A 19 -3.94 -13.73 0.10
N LEU A 20 -2.79 -14.41 0.05
CA LEU A 20 -1.70 -14.21 1.02
C LEU A 20 -1.11 -12.80 0.92
N ASN A 21 -0.84 -12.31 -0.30
CA ASN A 21 -0.33 -10.95 -0.52
C ASN A 21 -1.31 -9.89 -0.04
N ALA A 22 -2.61 -10.05 -0.31
CA ALA A 22 -3.64 -9.12 0.16
C ALA A 22 -3.74 -9.08 1.70
N GLN A 23 -3.56 -10.23 2.35
CA GLN A 23 -3.55 -10.34 3.81
C GLN A 23 -2.31 -9.64 4.42
N ASP A 24 -1.16 -9.74 3.76
CA ASP A 24 0.06 -9.05 4.18
C ASP A 24 -0.10 -7.53 4.07
N LEU A 25 -0.61 -7.03 2.94
CA LEU A 25 -0.87 -5.60 2.73
C LEU A 25 -1.81 -5.02 3.79
N LYS A 26 -2.92 -5.71 4.07
CA LYS A 26 -3.88 -5.30 5.12
C LYS A 26 -3.21 -5.23 6.50
N THR A 27 -2.32 -6.18 6.80
CA THR A 27 -1.60 -6.23 8.08
C THR A 27 -0.62 -5.07 8.21
N VAL A 28 0.10 -4.75 7.13
CA VAL A 28 1.04 -3.63 7.06
C VAL A 28 0.32 -2.29 7.24
N PHE A 29 -0.81 -2.07 6.54
CA PHE A 29 -1.61 -0.86 6.70
C PHE A 29 -2.15 -0.72 8.12
N LYS A 30 -2.74 -1.79 8.69
CA LYS A 30 -3.21 -1.78 10.08
C LYS A 30 -2.09 -1.36 11.03
N LYS A 31 -0.89 -1.92 10.87
CA LYS A 31 0.24 -1.60 11.74
C LYS A 31 0.69 -0.15 11.59
N SER A 32 0.69 0.39 10.38
CA SER A 32 1.01 1.80 10.14
C SER A 32 0.04 2.75 10.86
N TYR A 33 -1.27 2.43 10.89
CA TYR A 33 -2.26 3.23 11.64
C TYR A 33 -2.06 3.14 13.16
N GLU A 34 -1.69 1.96 13.67
CA GLU A 34 -1.35 1.80 15.09
C GLU A 34 -0.14 2.66 15.49
N LEU A 35 0.90 2.68 14.64
CA LEU A 35 2.11 3.48 14.87
C LEU A 35 1.80 4.99 14.79
N GLU A 36 1.05 5.40 13.77
CA GLU A 36 0.55 6.77 13.61
C GLU A 36 -0.24 7.26 14.83
N LYS A 37 -1.18 6.45 15.34
CA LYS A 37 -1.96 6.79 16.54
C LYS A 37 -1.09 7.05 17.77
N ASN A 38 0.10 6.43 17.82
CA ASN A 38 1.08 6.61 18.89
C ASN A 38 2.11 7.72 18.58
N GLY A 39 1.92 8.50 17.51
CA GLY A 39 2.85 9.55 17.07
C GLY A 39 4.15 9.03 16.44
N LYS A 40 4.25 7.73 16.18
CA LYS A 40 5.45 7.07 15.64
C LYS A 40 5.46 7.11 14.11
N TYR A 41 5.49 8.31 13.54
CA TYR A 41 5.35 8.49 12.09
C TYR A 41 6.48 7.85 11.28
N ILE A 42 7.73 7.96 11.73
CA ILE A 42 8.89 7.36 11.03
C ILE A 42 8.76 5.83 10.99
N GLU A 43 8.43 5.19 12.12
CA GLU A 43 8.20 3.75 12.16
C GLU A 43 7.02 3.33 11.25
N ALA A 44 5.97 4.17 11.17
CA ALA A 44 4.84 3.92 10.27
C ALA A 44 5.24 3.99 8.80
N ILE A 45 6.08 4.96 8.42
CA ILE A 45 6.64 5.10 7.06
C ILE A 45 7.48 3.88 6.72
N GLU A 46 8.41 3.49 7.60
CA GLU A 46 9.24 2.30 7.41
C GLU A 46 8.39 1.05 7.23
N LYS A 47 7.30 0.93 8.00
CA LYS A 47 6.38 -0.20 7.90
C LYS A 47 5.66 -0.25 6.55
N ILE A 48 5.20 0.88 6.02
CA ILE A 48 4.59 0.92 4.68
C ILE A 48 5.63 0.66 3.58
N LYS A 49 6.86 1.17 3.73
CA LYS A 49 7.94 0.97 2.75
C LYS A 49 8.30 -0.50 2.53
N THR A 50 8.00 -1.41 3.47
CA THR A 50 8.26 -2.86 3.28
C THR A 50 7.42 -3.51 2.18
N VAL A 51 6.30 -2.88 1.79
CA VAL A 51 5.42 -3.35 0.72
C VAL A 51 5.29 -2.31 -0.39
N TYR A 52 6.25 -1.38 -0.50
CA TYR A 52 6.17 -0.27 -1.43
C TYR A 52 5.99 -0.74 -2.87
N ASP A 53 4.95 -0.22 -3.51
CA ASP A 53 4.70 -0.31 -4.95
C ASP A 53 4.41 1.09 -5.45
N GLU A 54 5.25 1.57 -6.37
CA GLU A 54 5.10 2.92 -6.93
C GLU A 54 3.82 3.09 -7.74
N ASN A 55 3.22 2.00 -8.23
CA ASN A 55 1.96 1.99 -8.98
C ASN A 55 0.73 1.81 -8.08
N SER A 56 0.92 1.66 -6.77
CA SER A 56 -0.19 1.61 -5.82
C SER A 56 -0.58 3.02 -5.38
N TYR A 57 -1.79 3.42 -5.75
CA TYR A 57 -2.39 4.67 -5.32
C TYR A 57 -2.46 4.76 -3.79
N GLU A 58 -2.93 3.71 -3.12
CA GLU A 58 -3.16 3.69 -1.67
C GLU A 58 -1.85 3.78 -0.88
N ILE A 59 -0.78 3.13 -1.37
CA ILE A 59 0.53 3.16 -0.72
C ILE A 59 1.14 4.56 -0.86
N ASN A 60 1.12 5.14 -2.05
CA ASN A 60 1.63 6.49 -2.26
C ASN A 60 0.82 7.50 -1.44
N LEU A 61 -0.51 7.43 -1.45
CA LEU A 61 -1.36 8.29 -0.62
C LEU A 61 -0.99 8.17 0.87
N ARG A 62 -0.83 6.94 1.37
CA ARG A 62 -0.50 6.70 2.77
C ARG A 62 0.88 7.23 3.15
N LEU A 63 1.88 7.05 2.30
CA LEU A 63 3.22 7.60 2.51
C LEU A 63 3.22 9.12 2.45
N GLY A 64 2.43 9.73 1.57
CA GLY A 64 2.22 11.18 1.49
C GLY A 64 1.73 11.75 2.83
N TRP A 65 0.67 11.15 3.38
CA TRP A 65 0.13 11.54 4.68
C TRP A 65 1.14 11.37 5.82
N LEU A 66 1.77 10.19 5.93
CA LEU A 66 2.70 9.94 7.03
C LEU A 66 3.95 10.83 6.96
N ALA A 67 4.48 11.08 5.76
CA ALA A 67 5.60 11.99 5.56
C ALA A 67 5.22 13.43 5.94
N TYR A 68 4.00 13.88 5.62
CA TYR A 68 3.47 15.17 6.07
C TYR A 68 3.42 15.24 7.60
N SER A 69 2.83 14.23 8.26
CA SER A 69 2.74 14.17 9.71
C SER A 69 4.10 14.11 10.40
N ALA A 70 5.13 13.56 9.74
CA ALA A 70 6.51 13.54 10.20
C ALA A 70 7.28 14.86 9.93
N GLY A 71 6.67 15.85 9.27
CA GLY A 71 7.32 17.11 8.88
C GLY A 71 8.25 16.99 7.66
N SER A 72 8.23 15.85 6.97
CA SER A 72 9.03 15.58 5.77
C SER A 72 8.30 16.02 4.50
N PHE A 73 8.10 17.34 4.36
CA PHE A 73 7.22 17.91 3.33
C PHE A 73 7.65 17.60 1.89
N THR A 74 8.96 17.57 1.60
CA THR A 74 9.45 17.23 0.25
C THR A 74 9.11 15.80 -0.14
N GLU A 75 9.27 14.83 0.78
CA GLU A 75 8.86 13.44 0.52
C GLU A 75 7.34 13.34 0.39
N SER A 76 6.61 14.05 1.25
CA SER A 76 5.15 14.08 1.22
C SER A 76 4.60 14.52 -0.14
N ILE A 77 5.10 15.64 -0.67
CA ILE A 77 4.71 16.16 -2.00
C ILE A 77 5.00 15.13 -3.09
N SER A 78 6.16 14.47 -3.04
CA SER A 78 6.53 13.45 -4.03
C SER A 78 5.52 12.29 -4.06
N TYR A 79 5.13 11.78 -2.89
CA TYR A 79 4.17 10.69 -2.81
C TYR A 79 2.74 11.12 -3.17
N TYR A 80 2.30 12.30 -2.75
CA TYR A 80 0.99 12.83 -3.17
C TYR A 80 0.92 13.04 -4.67
N ASN A 81 1.97 13.57 -5.30
CA ASN A 81 2.01 13.72 -6.76
C ASN A 81 1.88 12.36 -7.46
N LYS A 82 2.58 11.32 -7.00
CA LYS A 82 2.40 9.96 -7.53
C LYS A 82 0.96 9.45 -7.34
N ALA A 83 0.35 9.68 -6.19
CA ALA A 83 -1.05 9.29 -5.96
C ALA A 83 -2.01 10.03 -6.92
N ILE A 84 -1.79 11.33 -7.16
CA ILE A 84 -2.55 12.14 -8.12
C ILE A 84 -2.35 11.65 -9.55
N GLU A 85 -1.11 11.30 -9.95
CA GLU A 85 -0.83 10.75 -11.28
C GLU A 85 -1.58 9.42 -11.52
N LEU A 86 -1.65 8.56 -10.51
CA LEU A 86 -2.34 7.27 -10.59
C LEU A 86 -3.86 7.42 -10.54
N MET A 87 -4.37 8.36 -9.75
CA MET A 87 -5.81 8.63 -9.61
C MET A 87 -6.11 10.14 -9.63
N PRO A 88 -6.15 10.77 -10.82
CA PRO A 88 -6.24 12.24 -10.95
C PRO A 88 -7.51 12.89 -10.41
N LEU A 89 -8.56 12.10 -10.13
CA LEU A 89 -9.83 12.58 -9.61
C LEU A 89 -10.06 12.19 -8.14
N SER A 90 -9.03 11.65 -7.46
CA SER A 90 -9.08 11.40 -6.02
C SER A 90 -9.18 12.73 -5.27
N ILE A 91 -10.15 12.83 -4.37
CA ILE A 91 -10.27 13.95 -3.45
C ILE A 91 -9.23 13.80 -2.33
N GLU A 92 -8.99 12.58 -1.85
CA GLU A 92 -8.06 12.33 -0.73
C GLU A 92 -6.62 12.73 -1.05
N ALA A 93 -6.19 12.61 -2.30
CA ALA A 93 -4.84 13.01 -2.71
C ALA A 93 -4.68 14.53 -2.95
N GLN A 94 -5.79 15.27 -3.07
CA GLN A 94 -5.81 16.70 -3.40
C GLN A 94 -6.10 17.62 -2.21
N LEU A 95 -6.43 17.05 -1.05
CA LEU A 95 -6.68 17.75 0.22
C LEU A 95 -5.42 17.77 1.10
#